data_AF-A0A9P1ATF3-F1
#
_entry.id   AF-A0A9P1ATF3-F1
#
_cell.length_a   1.000
_cell.length_b   1.000
_cell.length_c   1.000
_cell.angle_alpha   90.00
_cell.angle_beta   90.00
_cell.angle_gamma   90.00
#
_symmetry.space_group_name_H-M   'P 1'
#
loop_
_entity.id
_entity.type
_entity.pdbx_description
1 polymer ?
#
loop_
_entity_poly.entity_id
_entity_poly.type
_entity_poly.pdbx_seq_one_letter_code
_entity_poly.pdbx_strand_id
1 'polypeptide(L)'
;MSSLTFNIRAFLVSLTGLVCSVFIVILNARLLWRFRTSAMRHKPEYHLFTIRFVIDICFSLTVSFYYTGLILSYIDSFVLFEYKSLFFITLLSSNMTSTRFLLAFLISIERLIAVFFPINFYNNRRRIPIFIFFVLVFMWGTFEDVMYFSVCNVSPFAKSCSILACTWNDCFLQYWTGNKLIIGAFSCVSSLILFVKLLSLKREIHLNTDLSKTNYLCIVDACLTILFDFSPFLITLVFKTQLLSADIYGPYNATAKSLSCFFDAIIATFVLRMTAKPAHIKIHITCLSTFILSYSCADEQYWKDEDGLEVTITKAIDEAECEMKSAGGDVVDQYYKLTDESGTEIGSNFGKKPYTFTLGKNQVIAGMDRAMRGMCIGEIRKVVIPPKLGFAKDTSGQPLYYTVQLVNLFRANPGERWVTEEGIQIEQTHKIEAEKCRKAEQGDKIYQQYVLRLEDNTLVDSSYSRNSPFVFRLRNREVIDGMDIAMDGMCEGERRRVVIPSEYGYGAQGSPPEIPGGARLFFEIVLEKLVKRDEL
;
A
#
# COMPACT_ATOMS: atom_id res chain seq x y z
N MET A 1 11.61 -15.90 -7.15
CA MET A 1 10.26 -15.54 -7.63
C MET A 1 9.56 -14.82 -6.49
N SER A 2 9.53 -13.49 -6.53
CA SER A 2 8.86 -12.66 -5.53
C SER A 2 7.36 -12.78 -5.70
N SER A 3 6.67 -13.32 -4.69
CA SER A 3 5.20 -13.33 -4.63
C SER A 3 4.70 -11.89 -4.63
N LEU A 4 4.12 -11.47 -5.75
CA LEU A 4 3.39 -10.21 -5.86
C LEU A 4 2.11 -10.36 -5.01
N THR A 5 2.13 -9.89 -3.77
CA THR A 5 0.95 -9.91 -2.90
C THR A 5 -0.16 -9.08 -3.55
N PHE A 6 -1.27 -9.73 -3.91
CA PHE A 6 -2.46 -9.08 -4.48
C PHE A 6 -2.94 -7.96 -3.55
N ASN A 7 -2.79 -6.70 -3.97
CA ASN A 7 -3.19 -5.56 -3.16
C ASN A 7 -4.68 -5.27 -3.35
N ILE A 8 -5.52 -5.97 -2.57
CA ILE A 8 -6.99 -5.86 -2.63
C ILE A 8 -7.48 -4.42 -2.43
N ARG A 9 -6.77 -3.60 -1.66
CA ARG A 9 -7.14 -2.20 -1.42
C ARG A 9 -6.97 -1.36 -2.67
N ALA A 10 -5.80 -1.45 -3.31
CA ALA A 10 -5.53 -0.75 -4.57
C ALA A 10 -6.48 -1.20 -5.69
N PHE A 11 -6.85 -2.49 -5.70
CA PHE A 11 -7.86 -3.04 -6.61
C PHE A 11 -9.23 -2.39 -6.38
N LEU A 12 -9.75 -2.38 -5.15
CA LEU A 12 -11.06 -1.80 -4.81
C LEU A 12 -11.13 -0.29 -5.08
N VAL A 13 -10.05 0.44 -4.80
CA VAL A 13 -9.95 1.88 -5.09
C VAL A 13 -9.97 2.15 -6.59
N SER A 14 -9.27 1.32 -7.38
CA SER A 14 -9.26 1.44 -8.84
C SER A 14 -10.63 1.10 -9.44
N LEU A 15 -11.31 0.08 -8.91
CA LEU A 15 -12.67 -0.29 -9.31
C LEU A 15 -13.66 0.84 -9.03
N THR A 16 -13.56 1.46 -7.86
CA THR A 16 -14.38 2.63 -7.49
C THR A 16 -14.15 3.78 -8.46
N GLY A 17 -12.88 4.09 -8.75
CA GLY A 17 -12.51 5.11 -9.72
C GLY A 17 -13.10 4.86 -11.11
N LEU A 18 -13.05 3.61 -11.59
CA LEU A 18 -13.62 3.21 -12.88
C LEU A 18 -15.14 3.39 -12.93
N VAL A 19 -15.84 3.01 -11.86
CA VAL A 19 -17.30 3.21 -11.80
C VAL A 19 -17.62 4.71 -11.85
N CYS A 20 -16.92 5.54 -11.06
CA CYS A 20 -17.11 6.99 -11.09
C CYS A 20 -16.86 7.58 -12.47
N SER A 21 -15.77 7.20 -13.15
CA SER A 21 -15.41 7.74 -14.47
C SER A 21 -16.47 7.44 -15.54
N VAL A 22 -17.07 6.25 -15.52
CA VAL A 22 -18.20 5.90 -16.42
C VAL A 22 -19.41 6.79 -16.15
N PHE A 23 -19.79 6.99 -14.89
CA PHE A 23 -20.92 7.87 -14.57
C PHE A 23 -20.66 9.33 -14.93
N ILE A 24 -19.43 9.84 -14.78
CA ILE A 24 -19.08 11.21 -15.17
C ILE A 24 -19.31 11.42 -16.66
N VAL A 25 -18.92 10.46 -17.51
CA VAL A 25 -19.18 10.51 -18.96
C VAL A 25 -20.68 10.61 -19.22
N ILE A 26 -21.48 9.75 -18.59
CA ILE A 26 -22.94 9.71 -18.78
C ILE A 26 -23.59 11.04 -18.33
N LEU A 27 -23.24 11.53 -17.14
CA LEU A 27 -23.82 12.75 -16.58
C LEU A 27 -23.45 13.98 -17.39
N ASN A 28 -22.17 14.14 -17.76
CA ASN A 28 -21.72 15.28 -18.55
C ASN A 28 -22.23 15.23 -20.01
N ALA A 29 -22.35 14.05 -20.61
CA ALA A 29 -22.96 13.92 -21.93
C ALA A 29 -24.44 14.33 -21.90
N ARG A 30 -25.18 13.94 -20.85
CA ARG A 30 -26.57 14.39 -20.63
C ARG A 30 -26.65 15.91 -20.40
N LEU A 31 -25.73 16.49 -19.64
CA LEU A 31 -25.63 17.94 -19.45
C LEU A 31 -25.41 18.65 -20.78
N LEU A 32 -24.42 18.22 -21.58
CA LEU A 32 -24.15 18.79 -22.91
C LEU A 32 -25.35 18.68 -23.85
N TRP A 33 -26.01 17.52 -23.88
CA TRP A 33 -27.22 17.33 -24.68
C TRP A 33 -28.32 18.32 -24.29
N ARG A 34 -28.53 18.52 -22.98
CA ARG A 34 -29.50 19.48 -22.45
C ARG A 34 -29.12 20.93 -22.75
N PHE A 35 -27.84 21.28 -22.67
CA PHE A 35 -27.36 22.61 -23.05
C PHE A 35 -27.60 22.87 -24.53
N ARG A 36 -27.37 21.88 -25.39
CA ARG A 36 -27.58 21.98 -26.84
C ARG A 36 -29.05 22.18 -27.21
N THR A 37 -29.96 21.54 -26.48
CA THR A 37 -31.42 21.55 -26.75
C THR A 37 -32.18 22.65 -26.02
N SER A 38 -31.56 23.36 -25.07
CA SER A 38 -32.20 24.44 -24.30
C SER A 38 -31.79 25.82 -24.80
N ALA A 39 -32.59 26.84 -24.42
CA ALA A 39 -32.30 28.25 -24.68
C ALA A 39 -30.99 28.77 -24.03
N MET A 40 -30.31 27.94 -23.21
CA MET A 40 -29.02 28.27 -22.59
C MET A 40 -27.86 28.27 -23.60
N ARG A 41 -28.00 27.61 -24.75
CA ARG A 41 -26.94 27.50 -25.78
C ARG A 41 -26.35 28.84 -26.23
N HIS A 42 -27.19 29.88 -26.32
CA HIS A 42 -26.77 31.20 -26.83
C HIS A 42 -26.32 32.16 -25.72
N LYS A 43 -26.32 31.72 -24.46
CA LYS A 43 -25.95 32.57 -23.31
C LYS A 43 -24.44 32.50 -23.08
N PRO A 44 -23.70 33.63 -23.19
CA PRO A 44 -22.23 33.64 -23.10
C PRO A 44 -21.72 33.22 -21.70
N GLU A 45 -22.55 33.33 -20.67
CA GLU A 45 -22.24 32.95 -19.29
C GLU A 45 -21.99 31.45 -19.11
N TYR A 46 -22.50 30.60 -20.01
CA TYR A 46 -22.39 29.14 -19.93
C TYR A 46 -21.35 28.55 -20.91
N HIS A 47 -20.66 29.39 -21.69
CA HIS A 47 -19.70 28.95 -22.69
C HIS A 47 -18.51 28.19 -22.06
N LEU A 48 -17.89 28.72 -21.01
CA LEU A 48 -16.77 28.03 -20.33
C LEU A 48 -17.23 26.74 -19.62
N PHE A 49 -18.44 26.72 -19.07
CA PHE A 49 -19.03 25.50 -18.49
C PHE A 49 -19.27 24.42 -19.54
N THR A 50 -19.63 24.81 -20.77
CA THR A 50 -19.77 23.86 -21.89
C THR A 50 -18.42 23.23 -22.25
N ILE A 51 -17.35 24.03 -22.32
CA ILE A 51 -15.99 23.52 -22.52
C ILE A 51 -15.59 22.59 -21.37
N ARG A 52 -15.94 22.95 -20.13
CA ARG A 52 -15.68 22.15 -18.93
C ARG A 52 -16.29 20.76 -19.02
N PHE A 53 -17.58 20.65 -19.36
CA PHE A 53 -18.22 19.34 -19.48
C PHE A 53 -17.58 18.47 -20.58
N VAL A 54 -17.08 19.07 -21.66
CA VAL A 54 -16.33 18.33 -22.69
C VAL A 54 -15.00 17.82 -22.13
N ILE A 55 -14.24 18.69 -21.45
CA ILE A 55 -12.96 18.31 -20.83
C ILE A 55 -13.17 17.22 -19.78
N ASP A 56 -14.23 17.30 -18.97
CA ASP A 56 -14.55 16.30 -17.95
C ASP A 56 -14.90 14.94 -18.57
N ILE A 57 -15.56 14.91 -19.74
CA ILE A 57 -15.76 13.67 -20.52
C ILE A 57 -14.43 13.13 -21.02
N CYS A 58 -13.60 13.97 -21.65
CA CYS A 58 -12.30 13.56 -22.17
C CYS A 58 -11.39 13.01 -21.05
N PHE A 59 -11.29 13.73 -19.94
CA PHE A 59 -10.60 13.29 -18.73
C PHE A 59 -11.12 11.95 -18.25
N SER A 60 -12.44 11.79 -18.09
CA SER A 60 -13.04 10.56 -17.58
C SER A 60 -12.82 9.36 -18.50
N LEU A 61 -12.84 9.55 -19.82
CA LEU A 61 -12.49 8.50 -20.77
C LEU A 61 -11.03 8.08 -20.61
N THR A 62 -10.09 9.03 -20.55
CA THR A 62 -8.66 8.73 -20.37
C THR A 62 -8.37 8.01 -19.05
N VAL A 63 -9.01 8.44 -17.97
CA VAL A 63 -8.89 7.83 -16.64
C VAL A 63 -9.55 6.45 -16.57
N SER A 64 -10.64 6.22 -17.31
CA SER A 64 -11.26 4.89 -17.40
C SER A 64 -10.29 3.87 -17.98
N PHE A 65 -9.59 4.23 -19.08
CA PHE A 65 -8.56 3.36 -19.66
C PHE A 65 -7.42 3.08 -18.67
N TYR A 66 -7.00 4.10 -17.90
CA TYR A 66 -6.00 3.94 -16.85
C TYR A 66 -6.45 2.94 -15.77
N TYR A 67 -7.66 3.08 -15.22
CA TYR A 67 -8.16 2.14 -14.21
C TYR A 67 -8.36 0.74 -14.76
N THR A 68 -8.87 0.61 -15.99
CA THR A 68 -8.99 -0.71 -16.63
C THR A 68 -7.62 -1.38 -16.75
N GLY A 69 -6.58 -0.65 -17.19
CA GLY A 69 -5.23 -1.19 -17.26
C GLY A 69 -4.66 -1.57 -15.89
N LEU A 70 -4.90 -0.77 -14.84
CA LEU A 70 -4.50 -1.12 -13.47
C LEU A 70 -5.20 -2.38 -12.96
N ILE A 71 -6.52 -2.47 -13.11
CA ILE A 71 -7.32 -3.62 -12.66
C ILE A 71 -6.84 -4.90 -13.35
N LEU A 72 -6.60 -4.84 -14.67
CA LEU A 72 -6.05 -5.97 -15.41
C LEU A 72 -4.65 -6.35 -14.93
N SER A 73 -3.80 -5.38 -14.59
CA SER A 73 -2.46 -5.63 -14.05
C SER A 73 -2.47 -6.29 -12.66
N TYR A 74 -3.56 -6.16 -11.90
CA TYR A 74 -3.72 -6.81 -10.59
C TYR A 74 -4.26 -8.24 -10.69
N ILE A 75 -5.06 -8.56 -11.72
CA ILE A 75 -5.74 -9.85 -11.84
C ILE A 75 -4.82 -10.93 -12.43
N ASP A 76 -3.96 -10.58 -13.39
CA ASP A 76 -3.15 -11.57 -14.09
C ASP A 76 -1.71 -11.08 -14.27
N SER A 77 -0.75 -11.97 -13.97
CA SER A 77 0.68 -11.73 -14.21
C SER A 77 1.05 -11.88 -15.69
N PHE A 78 0.17 -12.43 -16.52
CA PHE A 78 0.46 -12.88 -17.89
C PHE A 78 -0.17 -12.03 -19.00
N VAL A 79 -0.85 -10.93 -18.71
CA VAL A 79 -1.45 -10.10 -19.78
C VAL A 79 -0.45 -9.05 -20.29
N LEU A 80 -0.09 -9.24 -21.56
CA LEU A 80 0.64 -8.44 -22.54
C LEU A 80 0.18 -6.97 -22.71
N PHE A 81 -0.19 -6.24 -21.65
CA PHE A 81 -0.13 -4.78 -21.72
C PHE A 81 1.33 -4.40 -21.52
N GLU A 82 2.07 -4.18 -22.60
CA GLU A 82 3.40 -3.58 -22.49
C GLU A 82 3.29 -2.35 -21.59
N TYR A 83 3.98 -2.33 -20.45
CA TYR A 83 3.93 -1.27 -19.43
C TYR A 83 4.13 0.14 -20.03
N LYS A 84 4.74 0.24 -21.21
CA LYS A 84 4.88 1.45 -22.02
C LYS A 84 3.54 2.08 -22.41
N SER A 85 2.51 1.28 -22.69
CA SER A 85 1.17 1.77 -23.09
C SER A 85 0.45 2.44 -21.92
N LEU A 86 0.60 1.93 -20.71
CA LEU A 86 0.06 2.53 -19.48
C LEU A 86 0.67 3.91 -19.22
N PHE A 87 1.98 4.06 -19.43
CA PHE A 87 2.68 5.35 -19.28
C PHE A 87 2.04 6.45 -20.14
N PHE A 88 1.82 6.20 -21.44
CA PHE A 88 1.21 7.20 -22.34
C PHE A 88 -0.23 7.55 -21.95
N ILE A 89 -1.01 6.58 -21.48
CA ILE A 89 -2.37 6.82 -20.98
C ILE A 89 -2.32 7.69 -19.72
N THR A 90 -1.40 7.42 -18.79
CA THR A 90 -1.21 8.24 -17.58
C THR A 90 -0.73 9.65 -17.91
N LEU A 91 0.17 9.81 -18.89
CA LEU A 91 0.62 11.12 -19.36
C LEU A 91 -0.55 11.93 -19.92
N LEU A 92 -1.36 11.34 -20.81
CA LEU A 92 -2.54 11.99 -21.36
C LEU A 92 -3.55 12.40 -20.28
N SER A 93 -3.76 11.54 -19.28
CA SER A 93 -4.60 11.83 -18.11
C SER A 93 -4.05 12.98 -17.27
N SER A 94 -2.72 13.08 -17.09
CA SER A 94 -2.08 14.23 -16.43
C SER A 94 -2.37 15.52 -17.17
N ASN A 95 -2.16 15.54 -18.48
CA ASN A 95 -2.39 16.72 -19.32
C ASN A 95 -3.86 17.17 -19.25
N MET A 96 -4.80 16.23 -19.29
CA MET A 96 -6.23 16.51 -19.11
C MET A 96 -6.53 17.08 -17.72
N THR A 97 -5.87 16.58 -16.68
CA THR A 97 -5.99 17.12 -15.32
C THR A 97 -5.51 18.58 -15.27
N SER A 98 -4.33 18.87 -15.83
CA SER A 98 -3.74 20.20 -15.83
C SER A 98 -4.56 21.21 -16.65
N THR A 99 -5.09 20.75 -17.77
CA THR A 99 -6.08 21.46 -18.60
C THR A 99 -7.33 21.83 -17.79
N ARG A 100 -7.89 20.88 -17.03
CA ARG A 100 -9.06 21.10 -16.17
C ARG A 100 -8.76 22.10 -15.04
N PHE A 101 -7.59 22.02 -14.40
CA PHE A 101 -7.19 22.97 -13.35
C PHE A 101 -7.13 24.41 -13.85
N LEU A 102 -6.52 24.64 -15.02
CA LEU A 102 -6.47 25.99 -15.59
C LEU A 102 -7.87 26.48 -15.97
N LEU A 103 -8.71 25.62 -16.53
CA LEU A 103 -10.07 25.99 -16.87
C LEU A 103 -10.89 26.42 -15.64
N ALA A 104 -10.78 25.69 -14.52
CA ALA A 104 -11.44 26.05 -13.27
C ALA A 104 -11.01 27.44 -12.79
N PHE A 105 -9.71 27.74 -12.86
CA PHE A 105 -9.18 29.07 -12.56
C PHE A 105 -9.75 30.16 -13.48
N LEU A 106 -9.81 29.91 -14.79
CA LEU A 106 -10.39 30.86 -15.75
C LEU A 106 -11.89 31.10 -15.51
N ILE A 107 -12.65 30.05 -15.17
CA ILE A 107 -14.06 30.16 -14.78
C ILE A 107 -14.18 31.03 -13.53
N SER A 108 -13.33 30.81 -12.53
CA SER A 108 -13.35 31.57 -11.28
C SER A 108 -13.06 33.06 -11.49
N ILE A 109 -12.04 33.39 -12.31
CA ILE A 109 -11.76 34.78 -12.70
C ILE A 109 -12.93 35.40 -13.47
N GLU A 110 -13.50 34.67 -14.43
CA GLU A 110 -14.64 35.17 -15.20
C GLU A 110 -15.82 35.49 -14.28
N ARG A 111 -16.10 34.63 -13.28
CA ARG A 111 -17.16 34.87 -12.29
C ARG A 111 -16.88 36.08 -11.42
N LEU A 112 -15.63 36.27 -10.98
CA LEU A 112 -15.24 37.48 -10.26
C LEU A 112 -15.51 38.74 -11.09
N ILE A 113 -15.05 38.78 -12.35
CA ILE A 113 -15.26 39.93 -13.23
C ILE A 113 -16.76 40.18 -13.43
N ALA A 114 -17.55 39.12 -13.64
CA ALA A 114 -19.00 39.22 -13.82
C ALA A 114 -19.73 39.78 -12.59
N VAL A 115 -19.25 39.49 -11.38
CA VAL A 115 -19.87 39.97 -10.13
C VAL A 115 -19.40 41.37 -9.73
N PHE A 116 -18.13 41.71 -9.94
CA PHE A 116 -17.60 43.04 -9.59
C PHE A 116 -17.90 44.10 -10.66
N PHE A 117 -17.94 43.73 -11.93
CA PHE A 117 -18.13 44.64 -13.06
C PHE A 117 -19.23 44.15 -14.03
N PRO A 118 -20.48 43.99 -13.57
CA PRO A 118 -21.54 43.31 -14.33
C PRO A 118 -21.87 43.99 -15.67
N ILE A 119 -21.94 45.33 -15.71
CA ILE A 119 -22.28 46.08 -16.92
C ILE A 119 -21.18 45.93 -17.98
N ASN A 120 -19.93 46.16 -17.58
CA ASN A 120 -18.78 46.06 -18.48
C ASN A 120 -18.59 44.62 -18.98
N PHE A 121 -18.80 43.65 -18.10
CA PHE A 121 -18.76 42.23 -18.45
C PHE A 121 -19.82 41.88 -19.50
N TYR A 122 -21.09 42.23 -19.27
CA TYR A 122 -22.17 41.89 -20.20
C TYR A 122 -21.95 42.49 -21.60
N ASN A 123 -21.52 43.76 -21.66
CA ASN A 123 -21.31 44.46 -22.92
C ASN A 123 -20.11 43.92 -23.71
N ASN A 124 -19.02 43.55 -23.03
CA ASN A 124 -17.78 43.17 -23.69
C ASN A 124 -17.60 41.66 -23.87
N ARG A 125 -18.28 40.82 -23.06
CA ARG A 125 -18.09 39.35 -23.07
C ARG A 125 -18.41 38.71 -24.41
N ARG A 126 -19.41 39.21 -25.14
CA ARG A 126 -19.78 38.68 -26.48
C ARG A 126 -18.68 38.88 -27.54
N ARG A 127 -17.75 39.82 -27.32
CA ARG A 127 -16.64 40.09 -28.24
C ARG A 127 -15.48 39.12 -28.09
N ILE A 128 -15.39 38.40 -26.97
CA ILE A 128 -14.30 37.47 -26.71
C ILE A 128 -14.69 36.09 -27.27
N PRO A 129 -14.04 35.61 -28.35
CA PRO A 129 -14.38 34.32 -28.94
C PRO A 129 -13.99 33.17 -28.00
N ILE A 130 -14.87 32.17 -27.92
CA ILE A 130 -14.66 30.97 -27.07
C ILE A 130 -13.40 30.18 -27.46
N PHE A 131 -13.00 30.26 -28.72
CA PHE A 131 -11.83 29.58 -29.27
C PHE A 131 -10.52 29.99 -28.56
N ILE A 132 -10.40 31.24 -28.12
CA ILE A 132 -9.20 31.70 -27.38
C ILE A 132 -9.01 30.90 -26.09
N PHE A 133 -10.10 30.65 -25.36
CA PHE A 133 -10.04 29.85 -24.12
C PHE A 133 -9.67 28.40 -24.41
N PHE A 134 -10.22 27.82 -25.48
CA PHE A 134 -9.88 26.47 -25.90
C PHE A 134 -8.39 26.32 -26.23
N VAL A 135 -7.84 27.23 -27.05
CA VAL A 135 -6.41 27.22 -27.41
C VAL A 135 -5.54 27.40 -26.16
N LEU A 136 -5.86 28.38 -25.32
CA LEU A 136 -5.08 28.66 -24.11
C LEU A 136 -5.05 27.46 -23.15
N VAL A 137 -6.19 26.81 -22.95
CA VAL A 137 -6.32 25.66 -22.06
C VAL A 137 -5.63 24.41 -22.64
N PHE A 138 -5.72 24.19 -23.95
CA PHE A 138 -5.02 23.10 -24.62
C PHE A 138 -3.49 23.27 -24.60
N MET A 139 -3.00 24.48 -24.92
CA MET A 139 -1.57 24.79 -24.89
C MET A 139 -0.97 24.63 -23.51
N TRP A 140 -1.75 24.89 -22.45
CA TRP A 140 -1.31 24.66 -21.09
C TRP A 140 -1.19 23.17 -20.76
N GLY A 141 -2.14 22.35 -21.21
CA GLY A 141 -2.07 20.90 -21.04
C GLY A 141 -0.82 20.29 -21.66
N THR A 142 -0.46 20.72 -22.88
CA THR A 142 0.76 20.23 -23.57
C THR A 142 2.06 20.84 -23.04
N PHE A 143 1.98 21.96 -22.32
CA PHE A 143 3.16 22.56 -21.68
C PHE A 143 3.74 21.66 -20.58
N GLU A 144 2.92 20.83 -19.92
CA GLU A 144 3.44 19.81 -18.99
C GLU A 144 4.42 18.86 -19.69
N ASP A 145 4.11 18.41 -20.91
CA ASP A 145 4.98 17.50 -21.67
C ASP A 145 6.32 18.18 -22.00
N VAL A 146 6.28 19.47 -22.35
CA VAL A 146 7.49 20.26 -22.61
C VAL A 146 8.34 20.35 -21.34
N MET A 147 7.71 20.63 -20.20
CA MET A 147 8.40 20.67 -18.91
C MET A 147 8.99 19.31 -18.55
N TYR A 148 8.25 18.22 -18.80
CA TYR A 148 8.65 16.86 -18.50
C TYR A 148 9.84 16.39 -19.35
N PHE A 149 9.69 16.42 -20.68
CA PHE A 149 10.68 15.87 -21.61
C PHE A 149 11.81 16.85 -21.94
N SER A 150 11.52 18.14 -22.11
CA SER A 150 12.50 19.11 -22.63
C SER A 150 13.23 19.86 -21.53
N VAL A 151 12.52 20.37 -20.52
CA VAL A 151 13.12 21.22 -19.48
C VAL A 151 13.74 20.37 -18.37
N CYS A 152 12.98 19.43 -17.81
CA CYS A 152 13.45 18.57 -16.73
C CYS A 152 14.16 17.30 -17.23
N ASN A 153 14.20 17.06 -18.54
CA ASN A 153 14.92 15.97 -19.20
C ASN A 153 14.67 14.59 -18.55
N VAL A 154 13.40 14.28 -18.28
CA VAL A 154 13.01 13.04 -17.58
C VAL A 154 13.01 11.87 -18.56
N SER A 155 13.69 10.78 -18.19
CA SER A 155 13.72 9.54 -18.99
C SER A 155 12.50 8.64 -18.67
N PRO A 156 11.62 8.35 -19.64
CA PRO A 156 10.35 7.64 -19.40
C PRO A 156 10.46 6.12 -19.11
N PHE A 157 11.65 5.50 -19.23
CA PHE A 157 11.81 4.04 -19.15
C PHE A 157 12.99 3.57 -18.27
N ALA A 158 13.19 4.19 -17.11
CA ALA A 158 14.13 3.66 -16.12
C ALA A 158 13.69 2.26 -15.62
N LYS A 159 14.66 1.37 -15.35
CA LYS A 159 14.53 -0.12 -15.37
C LYS A 159 13.58 -0.81 -14.36
N SER A 160 12.69 -0.10 -13.68
CA SER A 160 11.78 -0.69 -12.68
C SER A 160 10.53 0.14 -12.35
N CYS A 161 10.13 1.07 -13.21
CA CYS A 161 9.05 2.01 -12.93
C CYS A 161 7.90 1.89 -13.94
N SER A 162 6.68 1.62 -13.48
CA SER A 162 5.49 1.40 -14.31
C SER A 162 4.49 2.57 -14.30
N ILE A 163 4.71 3.59 -13.47
CA ILE A 163 3.78 4.70 -13.24
C ILE A 163 4.51 6.05 -13.41
N LEU A 164 3.86 7.00 -14.08
CA LEU A 164 4.39 8.35 -14.38
C LEU A 164 4.97 9.07 -13.15
N ALA A 165 4.37 8.90 -11.97
CA ALA A 165 4.83 9.55 -10.74
C ALA A 165 6.20 9.05 -10.26
N CYS A 166 6.57 7.80 -10.56
CA CYS A 166 7.83 7.22 -10.11
C CYS A 166 9.01 7.56 -11.05
N THR A 167 8.73 8.06 -12.26
CA THR A 167 9.75 8.62 -13.16
C THR A 167 10.08 10.09 -12.85
N TRP A 168 9.34 10.75 -11.96
CA TRP A 168 9.59 12.17 -11.64
C TRP A 168 10.97 12.36 -11.00
N ASN A 169 11.73 13.31 -11.54
CA ASN A 169 12.92 13.84 -10.86
C ASN A 169 12.55 15.08 -10.03
N ASP A 170 13.51 15.57 -9.25
CA ASP A 170 13.30 16.73 -8.37
C ASP A 170 12.84 17.98 -9.14
N CYS A 171 13.34 18.19 -10.37
CA CYS A 171 12.92 19.29 -11.23
C CYS A 171 11.43 19.25 -11.54
N PHE A 172 10.94 18.11 -12.07
CA PHE A 172 9.54 18.00 -12.47
C PHE A 172 8.62 17.98 -11.25
N LEU A 173 9.04 17.33 -10.15
CA LEU A 173 8.30 17.31 -8.90
C LEU A 173 8.12 18.72 -8.32
N GLN A 174 9.16 19.56 -8.35
CA GLN A 174 9.09 20.96 -7.90
C GLN A 174 8.16 21.79 -8.79
N TYR A 175 8.28 21.66 -10.12
CA TYR A 175 7.40 22.34 -11.07
C TYR A 175 5.94 21.96 -10.84
N TRP A 176 5.65 20.65 -10.79
CA TRP A 176 4.28 20.13 -10.68
C TRP A 176 3.62 20.56 -9.36
N THR A 177 4.37 20.43 -8.26
CA THR A 177 3.94 20.88 -6.93
C THR A 177 3.72 22.40 -6.89
N GLY A 178 4.67 23.17 -7.41
CA GLY A 178 4.58 24.63 -7.44
C GLY A 178 3.38 25.12 -8.25
N ASN A 179 3.19 24.54 -9.44
CA ASN A 179 2.06 24.87 -10.31
C ASN A 179 0.71 24.63 -9.62
N LYS A 180 0.56 23.46 -8.98
CA LYS A 180 -0.64 23.11 -8.22
C LYS A 180 -0.90 24.04 -7.04
N LEU A 181 0.14 24.37 -6.27
CA LEU A 181 0.02 25.29 -5.14
C LEU A 181 -0.43 26.68 -5.58
N ILE A 182 0.17 27.21 -6.64
CA ILE A 182 -0.13 28.54 -7.16
C ILE A 182 -1.58 28.60 -7.67
N ILE A 183 -1.96 27.73 -8.61
CA ILE A 183 -3.31 27.74 -9.19
C ILE A 183 -4.37 27.43 -8.12
N GLY A 184 -4.09 26.45 -7.24
CA GLY A 184 -4.98 26.10 -6.14
C GLY A 184 -5.22 27.28 -5.20
N ALA A 185 -4.15 27.95 -4.75
CA ALA A 185 -4.26 29.13 -3.89
C ALA A 185 -5.08 30.25 -4.55
N PHE A 186 -4.80 30.56 -5.82
CA PHE A 186 -5.58 31.56 -6.55
C PHE A 186 -7.06 31.20 -6.66
N SER A 187 -7.39 29.95 -6.99
CA SER A 187 -8.78 29.46 -7.08
C SER A 187 -9.53 29.54 -5.74
N CYS A 188 -8.85 29.20 -4.65
CA CYS A 188 -9.40 29.33 -3.30
C CYS A 188 -9.68 30.80 -2.94
N VAL A 189 -8.71 31.68 -3.18
CA VAL A 189 -8.83 33.11 -2.89
C VAL A 189 -9.94 33.74 -3.74
N SER A 190 -10.00 33.46 -5.04
CA SER A 190 -11.04 33.99 -5.91
C SER A 190 -12.43 33.52 -5.51
N SER A 191 -12.57 32.25 -5.13
CA SER A 191 -13.85 31.67 -4.71
C SER A 191 -14.30 32.20 -3.35
N LEU A 192 -13.35 32.47 -2.43
CA LEU A 192 -13.64 33.13 -1.16
C LEU A 192 -14.11 34.57 -1.37
N ILE A 193 -13.41 35.33 -2.23
CA ILE A 193 -13.80 36.70 -2.59
C ILE A 193 -15.21 36.70 -3.21
N LEU A 194 -15.49 35.78 -4.13
CA LEU A 194 -16.79 35.62 -4.76
C LEU A 194 -17.87 35.31 -3.71
N PHE A 195 -17.61 34.38 -2.79
CA PHE A 195 -18.53 34.00 -1.73
C PHE A 195 -18.85 35.18 -0.79
N VAL A 196 -17.83 35.89 -0.30
CA VAL A 196 -18.00 37.07 0.56
C VAL A 196 -18.82 38.14 -0.16
N LYS A 197 -18.49 38.43 -1.43
CA LYS A 197 -19.19 39.45 -2.21
C LYS A 197 -20.66 39.08 -2.45
N LEU A 198 -20.96 37.80 -2.69
CA LEU A 198 -22.33 37.32 -2.85
C LEU A 198 -23.14 37.41 -1.56
N LEU A 199 -22.52 37.19 -0.39
CA LEU A 199 -23.18 37.43 0.90
C LEU A 199 -23.53 38.91 1.09
N SER A 200 -22.62 39.83 0.75
CA SER A 200 -22.90 41.28 0.80
C SER A 200 -24.00 41.70 -0.17
N LEU A 201 -23.97 41.22 -1.43
CA LEU A 201 -24.95 41.55 -2.47
C LEU A 201 -26.35 41.01 -2.18
N LYS A 202 -26.46 39.87 -1.49
CA LYS A 202 -27.76 39.29 -1.10
C LYS A 202 -28.58 40.23 -0.21
N ARG A 203 -27.93 41.21 0.42
CA ARG A 203 -28.57 42.23 1.26
C ARG A 203 -29.16 43.41 0.47
N GLU A 204 -28.77 43.61 -0.79
CA GLU A 204 -29.09 44.84 -1.54
C GLU A 204 -29.72 44.63 -2.93
N ILE A 205 -29.44 43.52 -3.66
CA ILE A 205 -29.82 43.39 -5.07
C ILE A 205 -30.42 42.01 -5.43
N HIS A 206 -31.49 42.00 -6.23
CA HIS A 206 -32.04 40.80 -6.86
C HIS A 206 -31.20 40.40 -8.10
N LEU A 207 -30.24 39.47 -7.94
CA LEU A 207 -29.46 38.91 -9.05
C LEU A 207 -30.32 38.07 -10.03
N ASN A 208 -29.92 38.06 -11.31
CA ASN A 208 -30.48 37.15 -12.32
C ASN A 208 -30.28 35.68 -11.91
N THR A 209 -31.30 34.85 -12.08
CA THR A 209 -31.31 33.42 -11.73
C THR A 209 -30.18 32.65 -12.42
N ASP A 210 -29.82 32.97 -13.66
CA ASP A 210 -28.71 32.32 -14.38
C ASP A 210 -27.34 32.67 -13.81
N LEU A 211 -27.15 33.95 -13.46
CA LEU A 211 -25.93 34.42 -12.83
C LEU A 211 -25.76 33.78 -11.43
N SER A 212 -26.86 33.62 -10.69
CA SER A 212 -26.88 32.91 -9.41
C SER A 212 -26.48 31.43 -9.56
N LYS A 213 -27.01 30.73 -10.56
CA LYS A 213 -26.65 29.32 -10.84
C LYS A 213 -25.17 29.17 -11.19
N THR A 214 -24.65 30.00 -12.10
CA THR A 214 -23.23 29.94 -12.51
C THR A 214 -22.28 30.27 -11.37
N ASN A 215 -22.63 31.23 -10.51
CA ASN A 215 -21.87 31.55 -9.31
C ASN A 215 -21.87 30.40 -8.29
N TYR A 216 -23.02 29.75 -8.09
CA TYR A 216 -23.13 28.59 -7.20
C TYR A 216 -22.28 27.41 -7.70
N LEU A 217 -22.33 27.12 -9.01
CA LEU A 217 -21.48 26.08 -9.62
C LEU A 217 -19.99 26.36 -9.43
N CYS A 218 -19.56 27.62 -9.53
CA CYS A 218 -18.18 28.01 -9.30
C CYS A 218 -17.73 27.81 -7.84
N ILE A 219 -18.60 28.13 -6.86
CA ILE A 219 -18.29 27.93 -5.43
C ILE A 219 -18.20 26.43 -5.11
N VAL A 220 -19.16 25.64 -5.61
CA VAL A 220 -19.16 24.19 -5.42
C VAL A 220 -17.89 23.56 -5.98
N ASP A 221 -17.51 23.92 -7.21
CA ASP A 221 -16.29 23.44 -7.85
C ASP A 221 -15.04 23.74 -7.02
N ALA A 222 -14.94 24.95 -6.47
CA ALA A 222 -13.83 25.33 -5.59
C ALA A 222 -13.82 24.51 -4.29
N CYS A 223 -14.98 24.32 -3.65
CA CYS A 223 -15.08 23.48 -2.45
C CYS A 223 -14.68 22.01 -2.72
N LEU A 224 -15.13 21.45 -3.84
CA LEU A 224 -14.78 20.08 -4.24
C LEU A 224 -13.28 19.96 -4.57
N THR A 225 -12.71 20.95 -5.24
CA THR A 225 -11.27 21.00 -5.54
C THR A 225 -10.45 21.07 -4.24
N ILE A 226 -10.85 21.88 -3.26
CA ILE A 226 -10.18 21.94 -1.95
C ILE A 226 -10.25 20.58 -1.25
N LEU A 227 -11.44 19.99 -1.19
CA LEU A 227 -11.68 18.77 -0.42
C LEU A 227 -10.99 17.54 -1.03
N PHE A 228 -11.09 17.36 -2.34
CA PHE A 228 -10.68 16.12 -3.00
C PHE A 228 -9.36 16.22 -3.79
N ASP A 229 -8.91 17.42 -4.17
CA ASP A 229 -7.63 17.58 -4.89
C ASP A 229 -6.54 18.18 -4.00
N PHE A 230 -6.84 19.28 -3.29
CA PHE A 230 -5.84 20.02 -2.52
C PHE A 230 -5.53 19.37 -1.17
N SER A 231 -6.56 18.91 -0.44
CA SER A 231 -6.39 18.33 0.89
C SER A 231 -5.58 17.01 0.85
N PRO A 232 -5.88 16.04 -0.04
CA PRO A 232 -5.06 14.83 -0.14
C PRO A 232 -3.62 15.11 -0.55
N PHE A 233 -3.41 16.11 -1.42
CA PHE A 233 -2.07 16.56 -1.80
C PHE A 233 -1.30 17.17 -0.61
N LEU A 234 -1.92 18.06 0.16
CA LEU A 234 -1.30 18.66 1.35
C LEU A 234 -0.96 17.62 2.42
N ILE A 235 -1.86 16.68 2.69
CA ILE A 235 -1.64 15.59 3.63
C ILE A 235 -0.40 14.79 3.21
N THR A 236 -0.27 14.48 1.92
CA THR A 236 0.90 13.76 1.37
C THR A 236 2.20 14.56 1.57
N LEU A 237 2.14 15.89 1.37
CA LEU A 237 3.29 16.78 1.50
C LEU A 237 3.75 16.95 2.96
N VAL A 238 2.80 17.13 3.89
CA VAL A 238 3.08 17.44 5.31
C VAL A 238 3.59 16.22 6.06
N PHE A 239 2.94 15.07 5.86
CA PHE A 239 3.22 13.91 6.71
C PHE A 239 4.46 13.12 6.26
N LYS A 240 5.04 13.39 5.07
CA LYS A 240 6.20 12.64 4.49
C LYS A 240 6.12 11.13 4.79
N THR A 241 4.92 10.57 4.82
CA THR A 241 4.73 9.22 5.32
C THR A 241 5.16 8.24 4.24
N GLN A 242 5.85 7.16 4.63
CA GLN A 242 6.05 5.98 3.78
C GLN A 242 4.72 5.28 3.38
N LEU A 243 3.56 5.85 3.71
CA LEU A 243 2.23 5.33 3.38
C LEU A 243 1.96 5.26 1.87
N LEU A 244 2.83 5.83 1.04
CA LEU A 244 2.57 6.05 -0.36
C LEU A 244 3.83 5.77 -1.18
N SER A 245 4.16 4.48 -1.35
CA SER A 245 4.90 4.09 -2.56
C SER A 245 4.14 4.64 -3.77
N ALA A 246 4.85 5.04 -4.84
CA ALA A 246 4.23 5.62 -6.03
C ALA A 246 3.08 4.74 -6.59
N ASP A 247 3.20 3.43 -6.38
CA ASP A 247 2.23 2.39 -6.73
C ASP A 247 0.89 2.49 -5.99
N ILE A 248 0.89 3.02 -4.77
CA ILE A 248 -0.32 3.23 -3.97
C ILE A 248 -0.85 4.64 -4.16
N TYR A 249 0.00 5.66 -4.28
CA TYR A 249 -0.47 7.04 -4.41
C TYR A 249 -1.22 7.33 -5.70
N GLY A 250 -0.75 6.78 -6.82
CA GLY A 250 -1.35 7.00 -8.13
C GLY A 250 -2.86 6.70 -8.15
N PRO A 251 -3.28 5.46 -7.84
CA PRO A 251 -4.68 5.08 -7.84
C PRO A 251 -5.54 5.90 -6.87
N TYR A 252 -5.06 6.19 -5.66
CA TYR A 252 -5.84 6.93 -4.66
C TYR A 252 -6.04 8.40 -5.05
N ASN A 253 -4.98 9.05 -5.52
CA ASN A 253 -5.05 10.43 -6.01
C ASN A 253 -5.94 10.55 -7.27
N ALA A 254 -5.85 9.58 -8.18
CA ALA A 254 -6.73 9.52 -9.34
C ALA A 254 -8.20 9.33 -8.93
N THR A 255 -8.47 8.48 -7.94
CA THR A 255 -9.83 8.21 -7.46
C THR A 255 -10.40 9.42 -6.73
N ALA A 256 -9.60 10.12 -5.92
CA ALA A 256 -10.01 11.38 -5.29
C ALA A 256 -10.42 12.44 -6.32
N LYS A 257 -9.62 12.63 -7.38
CA LYS A 257 -9.96 13.51 -8.52
C LYS A 257 -11.25 13.08 -9.23
N SER A 258 -11.41 11.78 -9.43
CA SER A 258 -12.61 11.21 -10.07
C SER A 258 -13.85 11.44 -9.21
N LEU A 259 -13.75 11.33 -7.89
CA LEU A 259 -14.84 11.66 -6.96
C LEU A 259 -15.20 13.15 -7.03
N SER A 260 -14.20 14.04 -7.07
CA SER A 260 -14.40 15.49 -7.27
C SER A 260 -15.25 15.76 -8.52
N CYS A 261 -14.87 15.18 -9.66
CA CYS A 261 -15.60 15.30 -10.93
C CYS A 261 -17.02 14.73 -10.86
N PHE A 262 -17.19 13.57 -10.20
CA PHE A 262 -18.47 12.88 -10.09
C PHE A 262 -19.48 13.69 -9.28
N PHE A 263 -19.07 14.19 -8.10
CA PHE A 263 -19.93 15.04 -7.28
C PHE A 263 -20.27 16.35 -7.98
N ASP A 264 -19.30 16.95 -8.68
CA ASP A 264 -19.55 18.16 -9.46
C ASP A 264 -20.61 17.94 -10.55
N ALA A 265 -20.50 16.84 -11.32
CA ALA A 265 -21.47 16.51 -12.37
C ALA A 265 -22.89 16.27 -11.82
N ILE A 266 -23.01 15.65 -10.64
CA ILE A 266 -24.30 15.46 -9.94
C ILE A 266 -24.88 16.81 -9.53
N ILE A 267 -24.08 17.66 -8.87
CA ILE A 267 -24.53 18.97 -8.39
C ILE A 267 -24.89 19.86 -9.58
N ALA A 268 -24.10 19.87 -10.65
CA ALA A 268 -24.38 20.58 -11.88
C ALA A 268 -25.72 20.15 -12.49
N THR A 269 -25.98 18.85 -12.56
CA THR A 269 -27.25 18.29 -13.04
C THR A 269 -28.44 18.80 -12.22
N PHE A 270 -28.30 18.85 -10.90
CA PHE A 270 -29.35 19.33 -10.00
C PHE A 270 -29.57 20.84 -10.10
N VAL A 271 -28.51 21.64 -9.98
CA VAL A 271 -28.56 23.12 -9.99
C VAL A 271 -29.15 23.63 -11.30
N LEU A 272 -28.79 23.01 -12.43
CA LEU A 272 -29.31 23.40 -13.75
C LEU A 272 -30.74 22.89 -13.99
N ARG A 273 -31.26 21.94 -13.21
CA ARG A 273 -32.68 21.52 -13.24
C ARG A 273 -33.60 22.48 -12.48
N MET A 274 -33.10 23.26 -11.54
CA MET A 274 -33.93 24.18 -10.76
C MET A 274 -34.58 25.27 -11.63
N THR A 275 -35.90 25.46 -11.47
CA THR A 275 -36.68 26.53 -12.12
C THR A 275 -36.90 27.76 -11.22
N ALA A 276 -36.63 27.67 -9.91
CA ALA A 276 -36.78 28.76 -8.92
C ALA A 276 -35.45 29.07 -8.19
N LYS A 277 -35.40 30.21 -7.45
CA LYS A 277 -34.25 30.62 -6.62
C LYS A 277 -33.88 29.48 -5.65
N PRO A 278 -32.58 29.20 -5.41
CA PRO A 278 -32.16 28.14 -4.50
C PRO A 278 -32.48 28.55 -3.05
N ALA A 279 -33.66 28.19 -2.56
CA ALA A 279 -33.99 28.22 -1.15
C ALA A 279 -33.66 26.84 -0.55
N HIS A 280 -32.67 26.80 0.33
CA HIS A 280 -32.25 25.63 1.12
C HIS A 280 -32.21 24.31 0.35
N ILE A 281 -31.11 24.08 -0.35
CA ILE A 281 -30.71 22.72 -0.72
C ILE A 281 -30.42 22.00 0.60
N LYS A 282 -31.39 21.21 1.09
CA LYS A 282 -31.10 20.08 1.98
C LYS A 282 -30.23 19.15 1.14
N ILE A 283 -28.92 19.40 1.16
CA ILE A 283 -27.93 18.50 0.58
C ILE A 283 -28.24 17.17 1.26
N HIS A 284 -28.61 16.16 0.48
CA HIS A 284 -28.63 14.78 0.97
C HIS A 284 -27.17 14.40 1.22
N ILE A 285 -26.66 14.88 2.36
CA ILE A 285 -25.37 14.56 2.99
C ILE A 285 -25.31 13.07 3.33
N THR A 286 -26.38 12.31 3.10
CA THR A 286 -26.42 10.87 3.25
C THR A 286 -25.46 10.13 2.31
N CYS A 287 -25.16 10.65 1.10
CA CYS A 287 -24.13 10.08 0.22
C CYS A 287 -22.70 10.54 0.59
N LEU A 288 -22.56 11.71 1.23
CA LEU A 288 -21.25 12.20 1.67
C LEU A 288 -20.82 11.48 2.95
N SER A 289 -21.75 11.21 3.88
CA SER A 289 -21.48 10.51 5.13
C SER A 289 -21.26 8.99 4.96
N THR A 290 -21.92 8.35 3.99
CA THR A 290 -21.72 6.92 3.71
C THR A 290 -20.44 6.63 2.94
N PHE A 291 -19.87 7.62 2.24
CA PHE A 291 -18.65 7.44 1.46
C PHE A 291 -17.38 7.96 2.15
N ILE A 292 -17.49 8.90 3.11
CA ILE A 292 -16.37 9.24 4.02
C ILE A 292 -15.98 8.01 4.89
N LEU A 293 -16.88 7.06 5.09
CA LEU A 293 -16.61 5.79 5.78
C LEU A 293 -15.74 4.80 4.98
N SER A 294 -15.47 5.02 3.69
CA SER A 294 -14.42 4.27 2.96
C SER A 294 -13.03 4.91 3.10
N TYR A 295 -12.97 6.10 3.70
CA TYR A 295 -11.77 6.78 4.19
C TYR A 295 -11.65 6.63 5.71
N SER A 296 -11.94 5.45 6.27
CA SER A 296 -11.37 5.19 7.59
C SER A 296 -9.86 5.20 7.42
N CYS A 297 -9.25 6.24 7.98
CA CYS A 297 -7.89 6.19 8.48
C CYS A 297 -7.74 4.81 9.14
N ALA A 298 -6.76 4.01 8.70
CA ALA A 298 -6.39 2.85 9.48
C ALA A 298 -6.15 3.37 10.90
N ASP A 299 -6.89 2.86 11.88
CA ASP A 299 -6.61 3.15 13.28
C ASP A 299 -5.17 2.68 13.52
N GLU A 300 -4.22 3.61 13.50
CA GLU A 300 -2.86 3.36 13.97
C GLU A 300 -2.99 3.09 15.46
N GLN A 301 -3.05 1.80 15.80
CA GLN A 301 -3.18 1.38 17.18
C GLN A 301 -1.87 1.71 17.88
N TYR A 302 -1.91 2.75 18.71
CA TYR A 302 -0.78 3.27 19.47
C TYR A 302 -0.93 2.92 20.95
N TRP A 303 0.16 2.48 21.56
CA TRP A 303 0.25 2.35 23.01
C TRP A 303 1.64 2.72 23.51
N LYS A 304 1.68 3.16 24.77
CA LYS A 304 2.91 3.50 25.49
C LYS A 304 2.89 2.83 26.86
N ASP A 305 3.97 2.14 27.22
CA ASP A 305 4.08 1.53 28.55
C ASP A 305 4.61 2.52 29.60
N GLU A 306 4.54 2.13 30.88
CA GLU A 306 5.05 2.93 32.01
C GLU A 306 6.57 3.19 31.92
N ASP A 307 7.29 2.33 31.20
CA ASP A 307 8.71 2.49 30.95
C ASP A 307 9.02 3.43 29.77
N GLY A 308 8.01 3.97 29.10
CA GLY A 308 8.17 4.90 27.99
C GLY A 308 8.50 4.23 26.66
N LEU A 309 8.33 2.91 26.53
CA LEU A 309 8.32 2.22 25.24
C LEU A 309 7.07 2.64 24.47
N GLU A 310 7.24 3.16 23.27
CA GLU A 310 6.12 3.56 22.41
C GLU A 310 6.03 2.61 21.23
N VAL A 311 4.83 2.10 20.95
CA VAL A 311 4.58 1.17 19.85
C VAL A 311 3.38 1.66 19.04
N THR A 312 3.59 1.77 17.73
CA THR A 312 2.56 2.10 16.76
C THR A 312 2.42 0.95 15.77
N ILE A 313 1.26 0.33 15.72
CA ILE A 313 0.96 -0.73 14.76
C ILE A 313 0.66 -0.08 13.40
N THR A 314 1.61 -0.16 12.48
CA THR A 314 1.49 0.46 11.13
C THR A 314 0.83 -0.46 10.12
N LYS A 315 0.92 -1.77 10.33
CA LYS A 315 0.22 -2.79 9.56
C LYS A 315 -0.29 -3.85 10.53
N ALA A 316 -1.54 -3.72 10.94
CA ALA A 316 -2.24 -4.76 11.69
C ALA A 316 -2.64 -5.92 10.76
N ILE A 317 -2.76 -7.11 11.32
CA ILE A 317 -3.34 -8.30 10.69
C ILE A 317 -4.73 -8.51 11.29
N ASP A 318 -5.70 -8.86 10.45
CA ASP A 318 -7.06 -9.16 10.92
C ASP A 318 -7.02 -10.32 11.92
N GLU A 319 -7.83 -10.27 12.98
CA GLU A 319 -7.85 -11.34 13.98
C GLU A 319 -8.27 -12.69 13.39
N ALA A 320 -9.08 -12.70 12.32
CA ALA A 320 -9.45 -13.92 11.61
C ALA A 320 -8.30 -14.52 10.79
N GLU A 321 -7.33 -13.71 10.34
CA GLU A 321 -6.14 -14.15 9.60
C GLU A 321 -4.96 -14.47 10.53
N CYS A 322 -5.02 -14.03 11.79
CA CYS A 322 -3.97 -14.25 12.77
C CYS A 322 -4.13 -15.60 13.47
N GLU A 323 -3.53 -16.65 12.91
CA GLU A 323 -3.56 -18.00 13.50
C GLU A 323 -3.00 -18.04 14.92
N MET A 324 -1.94 -17.26 15.20
CA MET A 324 -1.36 -17.17 16.53
C MET A 324 -0.67 -15.81 16.76
N LYS A 325 -0.77 -15.31 18.00
CA LYS A 325 -0.05 -14.13 18.47
C LYS A 325 1.22 -14.54 19.21
N SER A 326 2.31 -13.79 18.99
CA SER A 326 3.60 -14.02 19.64
C SER A 326 3.53 -13.85 21.15
N ALA A 327 4.19 -14.74 21.89
CA ALA A 327 4.25 -14.75 23.34
C ALA A 327 5.66 -15.08 23.84
N GLY A 328 5.88 -14.91 25.15
CA GLY A 328 7.16 -15.26 25.76
C GLY A 328 7.47 -16.75 25.60
N GLY A 329 8.71 -17.07 25.21
CA GLY A 329 9.17 -18.42 24.91
C GLY A 329 9.10 -18.81 23.43
N ASP A 330 8.40 -18.04 22.60
CA ASP A 330 8.30 -18.32 21.17
C ASP A 330 9.61 -17.96 20.45
N VAL A 331 9.95 -18.74 19.41
CA VAL A 331 11.03 -18.42 18.48
C VAL A 331 10.43 -17.58 17.36
N VAL A 332 10.94 -16.37 17.18
CA VAL A 332 10.46 -15.41 16.20
C VAL A 332 11.54 -15.04 15.20
N ASP A 333 11.14 -14.89 13.94
CA ASP A 333 11.96 -14.31 12.90
C ASP A 333 11.49 -12.88 12.64
N GLN A 334 12.42 -11.92 12.66
CA GLN A 334 12.08 -10.52 12.38
C GLN A 334 12.93 -9.90 11.28
N TYR A 335 12.30 -8.98 10.53
CA TYR A 335 13.02 -7.89 9.88
C TYR A 335 12.94 -6.65 10.74
N TYR A 336 14.02 -5.89 10.79
CA TYR A 336 14.11 -4.62 11.48
C TYR A 336 14.88 -3.60 10.63
N LYS A 337 14.48 -2.34 10.77
CA LYS A 337 15.22 -1.17 10.33
C LYS A 337 15.33 -0.21 11.52
N LEU A 338 16.55 0.16 11.86
CA LEU A 338 16.89 1.11 12.92
C LEU A 338 17.27 2.45 12.29
N THR A 339 16.66 3.53 12.76
CA THR A 339 16.97 4.91 12.37
C THR A 339 17.30 5.77 13.59
N ASP A 340 17.99 6.88 13.35
CA ASP A 340 18.10 7.97 14.33
C ASP A 340 16.83 8.85 14.33
N GLU A 341 16.82 9.89 15.17
CA GLU A 341 15.72 10.87 15.26
C GLU A 341 15.49 11.64 13.94
N SER A 342 16.53 11.79 13.12
CA SER A 342 16.42 12.44 11.80
C SER A 342 15.83 11.51 10.72
N GLY A 343 15.63 10.23 11.03
CA GLY A 343 15.18 9.20 10.09
C GLY A 343 16.31 8.59 9.25
N THR A 344 17.57 8.92 9.54
CA THR A 344 18.74 8.34 8.88
C THR A 344 18.92 6.90 9.34
N GLU A 345 19.10 5.98 8.40
CA GLU A 345 19.26 4.55 8.71
C GLU A 345 20.62 4.27 9.35
N ILE A 346 20.61 3.67 10.54
CA ILE A 346 21.81 3.25 11.27
C ILE A 346 22.06 1.75 11.07
N GLY A 347 21.01 0.95 10.85
CA GLY A 347 21.16 -0.49 10.63
C GLY A 347 19.87 -1.16 10.17
N SER A 348 20.00 -2.17 9.32
CA SER A 348 18.87 -2.91 8.78
C SER A 348 19.28 -4.34 8.40
N ASN A 349 18.35 -5.27 8.56
CA ASN A 349 18.44 -6.62 7.98
C ASN A 349 17.44 -6.84 6.83
N PHE A 350 16.73 -5.79 6.37
CA PHE A 350 15.93 -5.89 5.15
C PHE A 350 16.83 -6.22 3.95
N GLY A 351 16.45 -7.23 3.17
CA GLY A 351 17.27 -7.76 2.08
C GLY A 351 18.36 -8.77 2.50
N LYS A 352 18.43 -9.14 3.78
CA LYS A 352 19.28 -10.22 4.33
C LYS A 352 18.41 -11.34 4.92
N LYS A 353 19.02 -12.34 5.57
CA LYS A 353 18.28 -13.36 6.33
C LYS A 353 17.55 -12.72 7.53
N PRO A 354 16.29 -13.10 7.82
CA PRO A 354 15.59 -12.66 9.04
C PRO A 354 16.43 -12.94 10.29
N TYR A 355 16.32 -12.06 11.28
CA TYR A 355 16.98 -12.26 12.56
C TYR A 355 16.09 -13.10 13.47
N THR A 356 16.58 -14.28 13.84
CA THR A 356 15.87 -15.24 14.69
C THR A 356 16.28 -15.07 16.15
N PHE A 357 15.31 -15.01 17.06
CA PHE A 357 15.56 -15.03 18.51
C PHE A 357 14.35 -15.58 19.27
N THR A 358 14.55 -15.88 20.56
CA THR A 358 13.49 -16.37 21.46
C THR A 358 13.00 -15.24 22.37
N LEU A 359 11.69 -14.98 22.33
CA LEU A 359 11.05 -13.96 23.16
C LEU A 359 11.21 -14.30 24.65
N GLY A 360 11.59 -13.32 25.46
CA GLY A 360 11.79 -13.42 26.90
C GLY A 360 13.10 -14.09 27.34
N LYS A 361 14.04 -14.38 26.42
CA LYS A 361 15.33 -15.01 26.72
C LYS A 361 16.53 -14.05 26.70
N ASN A 362 16.30 -12.74 26.73
CA ASN A 362 17.33 -11.70 26.73
C ASN A 362 18.34 -11.81 25.56
N GLN A 363 17.89 -12.29 24.40
CA GLN A 363 18.70 -12.37 23.17
C GLN A 363 18.70 -11.06 22.38
N VAL A 364 17.76 -10.16 22.68
CA VAL A 364 17.65 -8.81 22.12
C VAL A 364 17.47 -7.78 23.25
N ILE A 365 17.58 -6.50 22.91
CA ILE A 365 17.30 -5.39 23.85
C ILE A 365 15.88 -5.49 24.44
N ALA A 366 15.71 -5.08 25.70
CA ALA A 366 14.48 -5.27 26.45
C ALA A 366 13.26 -4.61 25.77
N GLY A 367 13.43 -3.45 25.15
CA GLY A 367 12.36 -2.77 24.43
C GLY A 367 11.88 -3.56 23.20
N MET A 368 12.80 -4.22 22.50
CA MET A 368 12.47 -5.07 21.35
C MET A 368 11.70 -6.30 21.79
N ASP A 369 12.14 -6.95 22.87
CA ASP A 369 11.48 -8.13 23.43
C ASP A 369 10.01 -7.84 23.80
N ARG A 370 9.76 -6.67 24.40
CA ARG A 370 8.39 -6.23 24.74
C ARG A 370 7.59 -5.85 23.50
N ALA A 371 8.17 -5.07 22.59
CA ALA A 371 7.49 -4.57 21.41
C ALA A 371 7.05 -5.66 20.44
N MET A 372 7.76 -6.80 20.42
CA MET A 372 7.44 -7.94 19.57
C MET A 372 6.37 -8.87 20.16
N ARG A 373 5.89 -8.65 21.39
CA ARG A 373 4.82 -9.47 22.00
C ARG A 373 3.45 -9.12 21.43
N GLY A 374 2.60 -10.14 21.29
CA GLY A 374 1.26 -10.00 20.77
C GLY A 374 1.21 -9.61 19.29
N MET A 375 2.28 -9.86 18.53
CA MET A 375 2.34 -9.65 17.08
C MET A 375 1.79 -10.86 16.34
N CYS A 376 1.11 -10.61 15.24
CA CYS A 376 0.74 -11.62 14.24
C CYS A 376 1.79 -11.71 13.14
N ILE A 377 1.92 -12.88 12.50
CA ILE A 377 2.83 -13.06 11.36
C ILE A 377 2.45 -12.06 10.26
N GLY A 378 3.43 -11.30 9.76
CA GLY A 378 3.26 -10.26 8.75
C GLY A 378 2.88 -8.88 9.27
N GLU A 379 2.66 -8.72 10.58
CA GLU A 379 2.40 -7.44 11.26
C GLU A 379 3.66 -6.56 11.26
N ILE A 380 3.48 -5.24 11.11
CA ILE A 380 4.57 -4.25 11.13
C ILE A 380 4.32 -3.19 12.21
N ARG A 381 5.31 -2.97 13.06
CA ARG A 381 5.29 -1.97 14.13
C ARG A 381 6.40 -0.94 13.95
N LYS A 382 6.09 0.32 14.27
CA LYS A 382 7.09 1.33 14.62
C LYS A 382 7.24 1.35 16.13
N VAL A 383 8.48 1.33 16.60
CA VAL A 383 8.82 1.17 18.00
C VAL A 383 9.84 2.25 18.37
N VAL A 384 9.51 3.07 19.37
CA VAL A 384 10.46 4.03 19.96
C VAL A 384 10.90 3.46 21.29
N ILE A 385 12.16 3.04 21.35
CA ILE A 385 12.75 2.40 22.53
C ILE A 385 13.53 3.45 23.31
N PRO A 386 13.13 3.78 24.55
CA PRO A 386 13.88 4.72 25.38
C PRO A 386 15.25 4.13 25.77
N PRO A 387 16.25 4.96 26.12
CA PRO A 387 17.62 4.52 26.39
C PRO A 387 17.72 3.37 27.40
N LYS A 388 16.93 3.43 28.47
CA LYS A 388 16.89 2.41 29.53
C LYS A 388 16.41 1.02 29.09
N LEU A 389 15.73 0.91 27.95
CA LEU A 389 15.26 -0.34 27.34
C LEU A 389 16.09 -0.74 26.10
N GLY A 390 17.08 0.09 25.73
CA GLY A 390 17.95 -0.08 24.57
C GLY A 390 19.32 -0.64 24.94
N PHE A 391 20.38 -0.09 24.33
CA PHE A 391 21.77 -0.53 24.54
C PHE A 391 22.47 0.16 25.72
N ALA A 392 21.93 1.30 26.20
CA ALA A 392 22.55 2.09 27.26
C ALA A 392 22.22 1.51 28.64
N LYS A 393 23.24 1.41 29.52
CA LYS A 393 23.06 0.99 30.92
C LYS A 393 22.51 2.13 31.80
N ASP A 394 22.50 3.34 31.27
CA ASP A 394 22.13 4.60 31.92
C ASP A 394 21.16 5.41 31.04
N THR A 395 20.42 6.34 31.63
CA THR A 395 19.37 7.14 30.96
C THR A 395 19.91 8.27 30.07
N SER A 396 21.23 8.33 29.84
CA SER A 396 21.92 9.43 29.15
C SER A 396 21.92 9.34 27.62
N GLY A 397 21.50 8.19 27.06
CA GLY A 397 21.48 7.95 25.62
C GLY A 397 20.29 8.60 24.88
N GLN A 398 20.29 8.49 23.55
CA GLN A 398 19.15 8.85 22.70
C GLN A 398 18.18 7.65 22.54
N PRO A 399 16.88 7.90 22.31
CA PRO A 399 15.93 6.84 21.98
C PRO A 399 16.26 6.20 20.62
N LEU A 400 15.92 4.92 20.48
CA LEU A 400 16.12 4.15 19.25
C LEU A 400 14.80 4.04 18.49
N TYR A 401 14.82 4.28 17.19
CA TYR A 401 13.63 4.21 16.34
C TYR A 401 13.69 2.98 15.45
N TYR A 402 12.84 2.00 15.74
CA TYR A 402 12.77 0.75 14.99
C TYR A 402 11.49 0.67 14.17
N THR A 403 11.61 0.16 12.95
CA THR A 403 10.50 -0.43 12.19
C THR A 403 10.73 -1.93 12.16
N VAL A 404 9.80 -2.71 12.70
CA VAL A 404 9.92 -4.17 12.81
C VAL A 404 8.78 -4.88 12.12
N GLN A 405 9.07 -6.02 11.51
CA GLN A 405 8.11 -6.93 10.92
C GLN A 405 8.31 -8.32 11.50
N LEU A 406 7.23 -8.94 12.01
CA LEU A 406 7.24 -10.35 12.37
C LEU A 406 7.11 -11.18 11.10
N VAL A 407 8.12 -12.00 10.80
CA VAL A 407 8.21 -12.79 9.56
C VAL A 407 7.72 -14.21 9.78
N ASN A 408 8.11 -14.80 10.91
CA ASN A 408 7.73 -16.15 11.27
C ASN A 408 7.62 -16.27 12.79
N LEU A 409 6.78 -17.19 13.24
CA LEU A 409 6.50 -17.43 14.65
C LEU A 409 6.40 -18.93 14.86
N PHE A 410 7.30 -19.47 15.68
CA PHE A 410 7.35 -20.87 16.03
C PHE A 410 7.21 -21.04 17.54
N ARG A 411 6.18 -21.78 17.96
CA ARG A 411 5.96 -22.19 19.35
C ARG A 411 6.24 -23.68 19.48
N ALA A 412 7.21 -24.04 20.31
CA ALA A 412 7.49 -25.44 20.60
C ALA A 412 6.27 -26.09 21.25
N ASN A 413 5.96 -27.31 20.83
CA ASN A 413 4.85 -28.12 21.36
C ASN A 413 5.43 -29.46 21.79
N PRO A 414 6.02 -29.56 22.99
CA PRO A 414 6.71 -30.77 23.42
C PRO A 414 5.77 -31.98 23.41
N GLY A 415 6.27 -33.10 22.93
CA GLY A 415 5.57 -34.37 22.89
C GLY A 415 6.17 -35.40 23.82
N GLU A 416 6.02 -36.66 23.44
CA GLU A 416 6.51 -37.78 24.24
C GLU A 416 8.02 -37.99 24.09
N ARG A 417 8.59 -38.70 25.06
CA ARG A 417 9.96 -39.22 25.02
C ARG A 417 9.90 -40.72 25.14
N TRP A 418 10.60 -41.44 24.27
CA TRP A 418 10.65 -42.89 24.30
C TRP A 418 12.01 -43.40 23.85
N VAL A 419 12.27 -44.68 24.12
CA VAL A 419 13.45 -45.40 23.65
C VAL A 419 12.94 -46.57 22.81
N THR A 420 13.49 -46.73 21.61
CA THR A 420 13.11 -47.86 20.73
C THR A 420 13.75 -49.16 21.19
N GLU A 421 13.35 -50.29 20.62
CA GLU A 421 13.94 -51.60 20.94
C GLU A 421 15.45 -51.65 20.60
N GLU A 422 15.86 -50.84 19.62
CA GLU A 422 17.24 -50.63 19.16
C GLU A 422 18.06 -49.70 20.08
N GLY A 423 17.48 -49.18 21.16
CA GLY A 423 18.15 -48.29 22.10
C GLY A 423 18.27 -46.84 21.62
N ILE A 424 17.56 -46.46 20.55
CA ILE A 424 17.53 -45.09 20.04
C ILE A 424 16.62 -44.26 20.94
N GLN A 425 17.15 -43.17 21.49
CA GLN A 425 16.39 -42.29 22.37
C GLN A 425 15.78 -41.17 21.54
N ILE A 426 14.45 -41.03 21.59
CA ILE A 426 13.72 -40.01 20.83
C ILE A 426 12.97 -39.11 21.80
N GLU A 427 13.18 -37.81 21.67
CA GLU A 427 12.41 -36.76 22.33
C GLU A 427 11.70 -35.92 21.27
N GLN A 428 10.37 -35.95 21.27
CA GLN A 428 9.59 -35.08 20.39
C GLN A 428 9.59 -33.66 20.95
N THR A 429 10.32 -32.76 20.28
CA THR A 429 10.47 -31.35 20.71
C THR A 429 9.36 -30.46 20.15
N HIS A 430 8.74 -30.88 19.06
CA HIS A 430 7.54 -30.26 18.51
C HIS A 430 6.67 -31.31 17.83
N LYS A 431 5.52 -31.61 18.44
CA LYS A 431 4.51 -32.52 17.90
C LYS A 431 3.54 -31.80 16.99
N ILE A 432 3.05 -32.51 15.98
CA ILE A 432 1.97 -32.06 15.09
C ILE A 432 0.65 -32.68 15.57
N GLU A 433 -0.42 -31.89 15.51
CA GLU A 433 -1.78 -32.36 15.85
C GLU A 433 -2.15 -33.57 14.99
N ALA A 434 -2.80 -34.57 15.59
CA ALA A 434 -3.06 -35.85 14.94
C ALA A 434 -3.88 -35.69 13.65
N GLU A 435 -4.80 -34.73 13.61
CA GLU A 435 -5.67 -34.43 12.47
C GLU A 435 -4.92 -33.81 11.28
N LYS A 436 -3.80 -33.12 11.54
CA LYS A 436 -2.94 -32.47 10.52
C LYS A 436 -1.70 -33.30 10.18
N CYS A 437 -1.47 -34.38 10.90
CA CYS A 437 -0.26 -35.17 10.78
C CYS A 437 -0.29 -36.04 9.51
N ARG A 438 0.53 -35.64 8.53
CA ARG A 438 0.90 -36.50 7.41
C ARG A 438 2.13 -37.33 7.80
N LYS A 439 1.91 -38.58 8.21
CA LYS A 439 2.97 -39.48 8.71
C LYS A 439 3.87 -39.96 7.59
N ALA A 440 5.18 -39.99 7.83
CA ALA A 440 6.16 -40.61 6.96
C ALA A 440 6.11 -42.14 7.05
N GLU A 441 6.16 -42.81 5.90
CA GLU A 441 6.10 -44.26 5.75
C GLU A 441 7.21 -44.77 4.81
N GLN A 442 7.43 -46.08 4.80
CA GLN A 442 8.47 -46.70 3.98
C GLN A 442 8.36 -46.32 2.49
N GLY A 443 9.47 -45.88 1.91
CA GLY A 443 9.58 -45.50 0.50
C GLY A 443 9.18 -44.06 0.21
N ASP A 444 8.65 -43.32 1.19
CA ASP A 444 8.41 -41.88 1.04
C ASP A 444 9.73 -41.12 0.88
N LYS A 445 9.67 -40.01 0.17
CA LYS A 445 10.80 -39.11 -0.01
C LYS A 445 10.78 -38.01 1.06
N ILE A 446 11.85 -37.97 1.85
CA ILE A 446 12.02 -37.16 3.03
C ILE A 446 12.92 -35.98 2.72
N TYR A 447 12.51 -34.78 3.14
CA TYR A 447 13.36 -33.58 3.16
C TYR A 447 13.63 -33.23 4.62
N GLN A 448 14.85 -33.51 5.08
CA GLN A 448 15.25 -33.38 6.47
C GLN A 448 16.16 -32.18 6.67
N GLN A 449 15.88 -31.37 7.69
CA GLN A 449 16.89 -30.50 8.29
C GLN A 449 17.45 -31.15 9.55
N TYR A 450 18.75 -31.04 9.78
CA TYR A 450 19.39 -31.58 10.97
C TYR A 450 20.62 -30.80 11.45
N VAL A 451 20.93 -31.02 12.73
CA VAL A 451 22.21 -30.70 13.37
C VAL A 451 22.72 -31.97 14.03
N LEU A 452 23.96 -32.36 13.73
CA LEU A 452 24.64 -33.52 14.33
C LEU A 452 25.76 -33.05 15.25
N ARG A 453 25.75 -33.55 16.48
CA ARG A 453 26.81 -33.36 17.48
C ARG A 453 27.27 -34.68 18.06
N LEU A 454 28.49 -34.68 18.59
CA LEU A 454 29.00 -35.73 19.47
C LEU A 454 28.58 -35.46 20.92
N GLU A 455 28.86 -36.43 21.80
CA GLU A 455 28.51 -36.38 23.24
C GLU A 455 29.12 -35.18 23.98
N ASP A 456 30.27 -34.69 23.53
CA ASP A 456 30.95 -33.51 24.05
C ASP A 456 30.41 -32.18 23.47
N ASN A 457 29.28 -32.22 22.74
CA ASN A 457 28.68 -31.14 21.97
C ASN A 457 29.48 -30.63 20.76
N THR A 458 30.56 -31.32 20.35
CA THR A 458 31.29 -30.98 19.12
C THR A 458 30.35 -31.07 17.92
N LEU A 459 30.25 -29.98 17.15
CA LEU A 459 29.45 -29.94 15.92
C LEU A 459 30.18 -30.74 14.84
N VAL A 460 29.53 -31.79 14.35
CA VAL A 460 30.04 -32.62 13.26
C VAL A 460 29.50 -32.10 11.93
N ASP A 461 28.18 -31.99 11.83
CA ASP A 461 27.53 -31.57 10.58
C ASP A 461 26.21 -30.84 10.84
N SER A 462 25.79 -29.99 9.90
CA SER A 462 24.47 -29.38 9.89
C SER A 462 23.99 -29.06 8.48
N SER A 463 22.77 -29.48 8.15
CA SER A 463 22.12 -29.11 6.87
C SER A 463 21.87 -27.60 6.74
N TYR A 464 21.68 -26.89 7.86
CA TYR A 464 21.50 -25.44 7.87
C TYR A 464 22.73 -24.69 7.38
N SER A 465 23.93 -25.26 7.55
CA SER A 465 25.18 -24.67 7.02
C SER A 465 25.22 -24.67 5.49
N ARG A 466 24.52 -25.63 4.87
CA ARG A 466 24.40 -25.79 3.41
C ARG A 466 23.22 -25.06 2.79
N ASN A 467 22.33 -24.47 3.61
CA ASN A 467 21.07 -23.84 3.17
C ASN A 467 20.17 -24.75 2.32
N SER A 468 20.23 -26.07 2.50
CA SER A 468 19.37 -27.04 1.81
C SER A 468 19.11 -28.27 2.67
N PRO A 469 17.87 -28.78 2.71
CA PRO A 469 17.58 -30.03 3.41
C PRO A 469 18.30 -31.21 2.76
N PHE A 470 18.64 -32.20 3.58
CA PHE A 470 19.12 -33.49 3.08
C PHE A 470 17.93 -34.35 2.64
N VAL A 471 18.05 -34.99 1.47
CA VAL A 471 16.92 -35.66 0.82
C VAL A 471 17.25 -37.14 0.63
N PHE A 472 16.37 -38.01 1.12
CA PHE A 472 16.51 -39.46 1.01
C PHE A 472 15.16 -40.17 1.01
N ARG A 473 15.13 -41.46 0.67
CA ARG A 473 13.96 -42.33 0.79
C ARG A 473 13.97 -43.08 2.11
N LEU A 474 12.87 -42.96 2.86
CA LEU A 474 12.72 -43.58 4.17
C LEU A 474 12.74 -45.11 4.07
N ARG A 475 13.51 -45.77 4.96
CA ARG A 475 13.64 -47.24 5.06
C ARG A 475 14.17 -47.87 3.76
N ASN A 476 15.06 -47.15 3.07
CA ASN A 476 15.69 -47.58 1.81
C ASN A 476 17.21 -47.70 1.91
N ARG A 477 17.78 -47.65 3.12
CA ARG A 477 19.24 -47.69 3.39
C ARG A 477 20.04 -46.57 2.71
N GLU A 478 19.39 -45.43 2.53
CA GLU A 478 20.03 -44.21 1.99
C GLU A 478 20.69 -43.37 3.11
N VAL A 479 20.40 -43.69 4.38
CA VAL A 479 20.96 -43.10 5.61
C VAL A 479 21.34 -44.19 6.60
N ILE A 480 22.00 -43.83 7.70
CA ILE A 480 22.27 -44.75 8.83
C ILE A 480 20.95 -45.33 9.37
N ASP A 481 20.98 -46.60 9.78
CA ASP A 481 19.78 -47.33 10.20
C ASP A 481 19.02 -46.64 11.33
N GLY A 482 19.75 -46.04 12.28
CA GLY A 482 19.13 -45.31 13.38
C GLY A 482 18.37 -44.05 12.94
N MET A 483 18.76 -43.44 11.82
CA MET A 483 18.03 -42.30 11.26
C MET A 483 16.73 -42.76 10.58
N ASP A 484 16.78 -43.89 9.86
CA ASP A 484 15.60 -44.51 9.27
C ASP A 484 14.56 -44.88 10.35
N ILE A 485 15.01 -45.39 11.50
CA ILE A 485 14.14 -45.67 12.66
C ILE A 485 13.60 -44.36 13.26
N ALA A 486 14.46 -43.35 13.43
CA ALA A 486 14.08 -42.10 14.09
C ALA A 486 13.11 -41.22 13.27
N MET A 487 13.11 -41.35 11.94
CA MET A 487 12.20 -40.64 11.05
C MET A 487 10.90 -41.38 10.79
N ASP A 488 10.82 -42.66 11.19
CA ASP A 488 9.64 -43.49 11.03
C ASP A 488 8.43 -42.91 11.79
N GLY A 489 7.29 -42.86 11.12
CA GLY A 489 6.04 -42.31 11.65
C GLY A 489 6.07 -40.81 12.01
N MET A 490 7.12 -40.08 11.63
CA MET A 490 7.24 -38.64 11.88
C MET A 490 6.26 -37.85 10.98
N CYS A 491 5.60 -36.84 11.52
CA CYS A 491 4.70 -35.96 10.76
C CYS A 491 5.49 -34.87 10.02
N GLU A 492 5.04 -34.46 8.83
CA GLU A 492 5.58 -33.26 8.18
C GLU A 492 5.47 -32.04 9.11
N GLY A 493 6.58 -31.33 9.33
CA GLY A 493 6.73 -30.21 10.27
C GLY A 493 7.17 -30.58 11.70
N GLU A 494 7.15 -31.87 12.05
CA GLU A 494 7.55 -32.35 13.39
C GLU A 494 9.04 -32.08 13.66
N ARG A 495 9.42 -31.98 14.95
CA ARG A 495 10.83 -31.89 15.37
C ARG A 495 11.15 -32.89 16.47
N ARG A 496 12.32 -33.53 16.38
CA ARG A 496 12.81 -34.50 17.37
C ARG A 496 14.27 -34.22 17.76
N ARG A 497 14.60 -34.53 19.01
CA ARG A 497 15.97 -34.79 19.46
C ARG A 497 16.18 -36.28 19.52
N VAL A 498 17.25 -36.77 18.92
CA VAL A 498 17.49 -38.19 18.73
C VAL A 498 18.91 -38.52 19.15
N VAL A 499 19.07 -39.55 19.99
CA VAL A 499 20.39 -40.11 20.33
C VAL A 499 20.49 -41.50 19.73
N ILE A 500 21.40 -41.66 18.77
CA ILE A 500 21.62 -42.91 18.04
C ILE A 500 22.88 -43.59 18.58
N PRO A 501 22.80 -44.83 19.11
CA PRO A 501 23.97 -45.60 19.51
C PRO A 501 24.83 -46.00 18.30
N SER A 502 26.12 -46.25 18.53
CA SER A 502 27.09 -46.45 17.44
C SER A 502 26.73 -47.61 16.51
N GLU A 503 26.16 -48.69 17.03
CA GLU A 503 25.70 -49.88 16.29
C GLU A 503 24.68 -49.56 15.18
N TYR A 504 23.84 -48.54 15.40
CA TYR A 504 22.85 -48.04 14.43
C TYR A 504 23.31 -46.74 13.74
N GLY A 505 24.56 -46.34 13.95
CA GLY A 505 25.24 -45.20 13.33
C GLY A 505 26.39 -45.65 12.43
N TYR A 506 27.62 -45.29 12.81
CA TYR A 506 28.85 -45.62 12.05
C TYR A 506 29.67 -46.79 12.64
N GLY A 507 29.13 -47.47 13.65
CA GLY A 507 29.72 -48.65 14.26
C GLY A 507 31.11 -48.43 14.87
N ALA A 508 31.86 -49.53 15.03
CA ALA A 508 33.22 -49.50 15.58
C ALA A 508 34.24 -48.79 14.67
N GLN A 509 33.95 -48.65 13.38
CA GLN A 509 34.85 -48.02 12.41
C GLN A 509 34.70 -46.48 12.39
N GLY A 510 33.51 -45.96 12.73
CA GLY A 510 33.24 -44.53 12.67
C GLY A 510 33.19 -43.99 11.23
N SER A 511 33.30 -42.68 11.10
CA SER A 511 33.51 -41.98 9.82
C SER A 511 34.63 -40.94 10.01
N PRO A 512 35.90 -41.38 10.03
CA PRO A 512 37.03 -40.48 10.27
C PRO A 512 37.19 -39.42 9.17
N PRO A 513 37.70 -38.21 9.50
CA PRO A 513 38.20 -37.81 10.82
C PRO A 513 37.12 -37.29 11.79
N GLU A 514 35.88 -37.11 11.32
CA GLU A 514 34.86 -36.33 12.03
C GLU A 514 34.09 -37.14 13.07
N ILE A 515 33.87 -38.43 12.82
CA ILE A 515 33.12 -39.32 13.70
C ILE A 515 34.04 -40.47 14.15
N PRO A 516 34.45 -40.53 15.42
CA PRO A 516 35.28 -41.63 15.89
C PRO A 516 34.51 -42.95 15.96
N GLY A 517 35.23 -44.07 15.91
CA GLY A 517 34.66 -45.39 16.10
C GLY A 517 33.98 -45.54 17.46
N GLY A 518 32.80 -46.16 17.48
CA GLY A 518 32.02 -46.37 18.71
C GLY A 518 31.25 -45.14 19.22
N ALA A 519 31.25 -44.03 18.48
CA ALA A 519 30.57 -42.79 18.89
C ALA A 519 29.04 -42.89 18.89
N ARG A 520 28.40 -42.30 19.91
CA ARG A 520 26.96 -41.99 19.91
C ARG A 520 26.72 -40.68 19.17
N LEU A 521 25.62 -40.61 18.42
CA LEU A 521 25.28 -39.45 17.61
C LEU A 521 24.09 -38.71 18.20
N PHE A 522 24.23 -37.40 18.40
CA PHE A 522 23.19 -36.53 18.95
C PHE A 522 22.64 -35.65 17.85
N PHE A 523 21.42 -35.94 17.42
CA PHE A 523 20.75 -35.26 16.34
C PHE A 523 19.61 -34.36 16.84
N GLU A 524 19.53 -33.15 16.29
CA GLU A 524 18.28 -32.37 16.26
C GLU A 524 17.75 -32.44 14.83
N ILE A 525 16.54 -32.99 14.63
CA ILE A 525 15.97 -33.25 13.30
C ILE A 525 14.61 -32.57 13.11
N VAL A 526 14.35 -32.15 11.88
CA VAL A 526 13.07 -31.60 11.41
C VAL A 526 12.69 -32.28 10.11
N LEU A 527 11.46 -32.80 10.02
CA LEU A 527 10.88 -33.25 8.76
C LEU A 527 10.29 -32.03 8.06
N GLU A 528 11.07 -31.37 7.20
CA GLU A 528 10.68 -30.12 6.55
C GLU A 528 9.60 -30.34 5.48
N LYS A 529 9.72 -31.41 4.69
CA LYS A 529 8.76 -31.77 3.66
C LYS A 529 8.70 -33.29 3.47
N LEU A 530 7.51 -33.80 3.21
CA LEU A 530 7.24 -35.19 2.88
C LEU A 530 6.62 -35.28 1.48
N VAL A 531 7.15 -36.16 0.63
CA VAL A 531 6.52 -36.53 -0.65
C VAL A 531 6.21 -38.02 -0.59
N LYS A 532 4.93 -38.36 -0.71
CA LYS A 532 4.47 -39.74 -0.56
C LYS A 532 4.92 -40.60 -1.72
N ARG A 533 5.19 -41.89 -1.47
CA ARG A 533 5.71 -42.82 -2.48
C ARG A 533 4.84 -42.90 -3.74
N ASP A 534 3.52 -42.80 -3.59
CA ASP A 534 2.53 -42.81 -4.68
C ASP A 534 2.44 -41.47 -5.45
N GLU A 535 3.09 -40.41 -4.95
CA GLU A 535 3.19 -39.10 -5.60
C GLU A 535 4.55 -38.87 -6.30
N LEU A 536 5.47 -39.83 -6.20
CA LEU A 536 6.79 -39.82 -6.84
C LEU A 536 6.73 -40.38 -8.26
#